data_AF-A0A179IA58-F1
#
_entry.id   AF-A0A179IA58-F1
#
_cell.length_a   1.000
_cell.length_b   1.000
_cell.length_c   1.000
_cell.angle_alpha   90.00
_cell.angle_beta   90.00
_cell.angle_gamma   90.00
#
_symmetry.space_group_name_H-M   'P 1'
#
loop_
_entity.id
_entity.type
_entity.pdbx_description
1 polymer ?
#
loop_
_entity_poly.entity_id
_entity_poly.type
_entity_poly.pdbx_seq_one_letter_code
_entity_poly.pdbx_strand_id
1 'polypeptide(L)'
;EEVCWECWTVKVTVAEPRTESGESFPQRKTLRAHNHLLRKRGKRGTGTESQANRLLQERAKVRRAMEQTLLTTAMKIVTFANTHKDHIPPITTQGGNPFPCKISIEQKESTGWAARMRIY
;
A
#
# COMPACT_ATOMS: atom_id res chain seq x y z
N GLU A 1 32.86 -5.52 -12.78
CA GLU A 1 31.40 -5.70 -12.85
C GLU A 1 30.88 -5.77 -11.42
N GLU A 2 29.74 -5.13 -11.13
CA GLU A 2 29.11 -5.19 -9.80
C GLU A 2 28.16 -6.39 -9.77
N VAL A 3 28.37 -7.35 -8.88
CA VAL A 3 27.55 -8.56 -8.77
C VAL A 3 26.65 -8.44 -7.55
N CYS A 4 25.33 -8.49 -7.78
CA CYS A 4 24.33 -8.50 -6.73
C CYS A 4 24.21 -9.91 -6.14
N TRP A 5 24.57 -10.08 -4.87
CA TRP A 5 24.57 -11.39 -4.19
C TRP A 5 23.20 -11.80 -3.67
N GLU A 6 22.28 -10.85 -3.48
CA GLU A 6 20.90 -11.12 -3.08
C GLU A 6 19.94 -10.07 -3.66
N CYS A 7 18.81 -10.54 -4.21
CA CYS A 7 17.78 -9.68 -4.78
C CYS A 7 16.40 -10.05 -4.21
N TRP A 8 15.67 -9.03 -3.76
CA TRP A 8 14.33 -9.18 -3.21
C TRP A 8 13.32 -8.43 -4.06
N THR A 9 12.25 -9.10 -4.50
CA THR A 9 11.15 -8.48 -5.25
C THR A 9 9.87 -8.49 -4.43
N VAL A 10 9.34 -7.30 -4.14
CA VAL A 10 8.06 -7.13 -3.44
C VAL A 10 6.99 -6.68 -4.43
N LYS A 11 6.02 -7.55 -4.70
CA LYS A 11 4.86 -7.21 -5.54
C LYS A 11 3.79 -6.53 -4.68
N VAL A 12 3.55 -5.26 -4.94
CA VAL A 12 2.53 -4.46 -4.24
C VAL A 12 1.28 -4.34 -5.11
N THR A 13 0.11 -4.58 -4.52
CA THR A 13 -1.19 -4.31 -5.17
C THR A 13 -1.89 -3.20 -4.40
N VAL A 14 -2.24 -2.11 -5.09
CA VAL A 14 -3.01 -1.02 -4.50
C VAL A 14 -4.50 -1.33 -4.68
N ALA A 15 -5.24 -1.42 -3.58
CA ALA A 15 -6.68 -1.57 -3.62
C ALA A 15 -7.34 -0.19 -3.54
N GLU A 16 -8.23 0.12 -4.48
CA GLU A 16 -9.09 1.30 -4.37
C GLU A 16 -10.18 1.05 -3.31
N PRO A 17 -10.38 1.96 -2.35
CA PRO A 17 -11.42 1.81 -1.36
C PRO A 17 -12.77 1.90 -2.07
N ARG A 18 -13.53 0.80 -2.10
CA ARG A 18 -14.87 0.76 -2.69
C ARG A 18 -15.77 1.81 -2.04
N THR A 19 -16.15 2.83 -2.79
CA THR A 19 -17.25 3.73 -2.47
C THR A 19 -18.50 3.23 -3.20
N GLU A 20 -19.62 3.02 -2.50
CA GLU A 20 -20.87 2.57 -3.13
C GLU A 20 -21.46 3.58 -4.13
N SER A 21 -21.02 4.84 -4.12
CA SER A 21 -21.28 5.78 -5.20
C SER A 21 -20.14 5.73 -6.19
N GLY A 22 -20.39 5.33 -7.44
CA GLY A 22 -19.49 5.48 -8.59
C GLY A 22 -19.12 6.94 -8.94
N GLU A 23 -19.33 7.86 -8.00
CA GLU A 23 -18.86 9.23 -8.05
C GLU A 23 -17.54 9.29 -7.29
N SER A 24 -16.46 9.60 -8.01
CA SER A 24 -15.19 10.00 -7.44
C SER A 24 -15.43 11.18 -6.48
N PHE A 25 -15.56 10.90 -5.19
CA PHE A 25 -15.61 11.95 -4.17
C PHE A 25 -14.29 12.74 -4.30
N PRO A 26 -14.32 14.06 -4.57
CA PRO A 26 -13.10 14.80 -4.77
C PRO A 26 -12.24 14.70 -3.51
N GLN A 27 -11.00 14.23 -3.70
CA GLN A 27 -9.95 13.90 -2.73
C GLN A 27 -9.47 15.11 -1.89
N ARG A 28 -10.35 16.05 -1.55
CA ARG A 28 -9.95 17.35 -0.98
C ARG A 28 -10.96 17.96 -0.03
N LYS A 29 -11.65 17.14 0.76
CA LYS A 29 -12.22 17.60 2.03
C LYS A 29 -11.50 16.87 3.15
N THR A 30 -10.61 17.58 3.83
CA THR A 30 -9.95 17.09 5.04
C THR A 30 -11.01 16.57 6.02
N LEU A 31 -10.68 15.58 6.84
CA LEU A 31 -11.58 15.01 7.86
C LEU A 31 -12.30 16.11 8.68
N ARG A 32 -11.65 17.27 8.85
CA ARG A 32 -12.20 18.50 9.46
C ARG A 32 -13.39 19.10 8.72
N ALA A 33 -13.36 19.18 7.39
CA ALA A 33 -14.45 19.76 6.59
C ALA A 33 -15.72 18.88 6.62
N HIS A 34 -15.55 17.56 6.70
CA HIS A 34 -16.67 16.63 6.85
C HIS A 34 -17.40 16.82 8.20
N ASN A 35 -16.64 17.04 9.30
CA ASN A 35 -17.21 17.27 10.63
C ASN A 35 -18.00 18.58 10.74
N HIS A 36 -17.64 19.62 9.97
CA HIS A 36 -18.38 20.89 10.01
C HIS A 36 -19.73 20.82 9.27
N LEU A 37 -19.84 20.00 8.23
CA LEU A 37 -21.09 19.77 7.48
C LEU A 37 -22.09 18.89 8.24
N LEU A 38 -21.60 17.93 9.03
CA LEU A 38 -22.45 17.09 9.89
C LEU A 38 -23.15 17.90 10.99
N ARG A 39 -22.53 18.98 11.47
CA ARG A 39 -23.12 19.86 12.51
C ARG A 39 -24.28 20.72 11.99
N LYS A 40 -24.45 20.88 10.66
CA LYS A 40 -25.57 21.62 10.05
C LYS A 40 -26.74 20.75 9.61
N ARG A 41 -26.61 19.42 9.52
CA ARG A 41 -27.72 18.49 9.24
C ARG A 41 -28.38 17.98 10.52
N GLY A 42 -28.86 18.91 11.34
CA GLY A 42 -29.85 18.56 12.36
C GLY A 42 -31.15 18.12 11.69
N LYS A 43 -31.65 16.92 12.03
CA LYS A 43 -32.95 16.34 11.64
C LYS A 43 -33.10 15.87 10.19
N ARG A 44 -32.67 14.63 9.92
CA ARG A 44 -33.38 13.56 9.18
C ARG A 44 -32.42 12.39 8.88
N GLY A 45 -32.75 11.19 9.37
CA GLY A 45 -32.31 9.92 8.75
C GLY A 45 -31.59 8.94 9.68
N THR A 46 -32.33 7.96 10.21
CA THR A 46 -31.79 6.71 10.79
C THR A 46 -31.11 5.81 9.74
N GLY A 47 -31.39 6.03 8.45
CA GLY A 47 -30.79 5.28 7.33
C GLY A 47 -29.34 5.68 6.97
N THR A 48 -28.98 6.96 7.10
CA THR A 48 -27.63 7.45 6.70
C THR A 48 -26.55 7.08 7.71
N GLU A 49 -26.89 7.01 8.99
CA GLU A 49 -25.97 6.60 10.06
C GLU A 49 -25.65 5.10 9.98
N SER A 50 -26.66 4.28 9.64
CA SER A 50 -26.51 2.84 9.40
C SER A 50 -25.57 2.53 8.22
N GLN A 51 -25.66 3.31 7.14
CA GLN A 51 -24.78 3.16 5.98
C GLN A 51 -23.35 3.65 6.26
N ALA A 52 -23.19 4.77 6.98
CA ALA A 52 -21.87 5.27 7.38
C ALA A 52 -21.12 4.27 8.29
N ASN A 53 -21.81 3.66 9.25
CA ASN A 53 -21.24 2.62 10.12
C ASN A 53 -20.80 1.39 9.33
N ARG A 54 -21.57 0.98 8.31
CA ARG A 54 -21.18 -0.12 7.41
C ARG A 54 -19.89 0.19 6.65
N LEU A 55 -19.75 1.39 6.07
CA LEU A 55 -18.53 1.80 5.36
C LEU A 55 -17.30 1.88 6.29
N LEU A 56 -17.48 2.38 7.51
CA LEU A 56 -16.40 2.39 8.51
C LEU A 56 -15.98 0.97 8.90
N GLN A 57 -16.93 0.05 9.03
CA GLN A 57 -16.66 -1.35 9.32
C GLN A 57 -15.90 -2.03 8.16
N GLU A 58 -16.30 -1.80 6.91
CA GLU A 58 -15.57 -2.33 5.74
C GLU A 58 -14.15 -1.77 5.65
N ARG A 59 -13.96 -0.46 5.87
CA ARG A 59 -12.61 0.14 5.95
C ARG A 59 -11.77 -0.46 7.06
N ALA A 60 -12.36 -0.74 8.22
CA ALA A 60 -11.67 -1.37 9.34
C ALA A 60 -11.27 -2.82 9.01
N LYS A 61 -12.14 -3.59 8.33
CA LYS A 61 -11.84 -4.94 7.86
C LYS A 61 -10.68 -4.94 6.85
N VAL A 62 -10.73 -4.06 5.85
CA VAL A 62 -9.66 -3.93 4.84
C VAL A 62 -8.32 -3.61 5.51
N ARG A 63 -8.30 -2.66 6.45
CA ARG A 63 -7.08 -2.33 7.19
C ARG A 63 -6.52 -3.52 7.97
N ARG A 64 -7.37 -4.25 8.70
CA ARG A 64 -6.95 -5.46 9.44
C ARG A 64 -6.39 -6.54 8.50
N ALA A 65 -7.01 -6.74 7.34
CA ALA A 65 -6.52 -7.70 6.35
C ALA A 65 -5.17 -7.27 5.76
N MET A 66 -4.96 -5.97 5.53
CA MET A 66 -3.67 -5.42 5.10
C MET A 66 -2.58 -5.61 6.17
N GLU A 67 -2.89 -5.30 7.43
CA GLU A 67 -1.99 -5.52 8.57
C GLU A 67 -1.57 -6.99 8.66
N GLN A 68 -2.54 -7.91 8.54
CA GLN A 68 -2.26 -9.35 8.55
C GLN A 68 -1.36 -9.77 7.38
N THR A 69 -1.61 -9.23 6.18
CA THR A 69 -0.80 -9.53 4.99
C THR A 69 0.64 -9.03 5.15
N LEU A 70 0.81 -7.83 5.72
CA LEU A 70 2.12 -7.27 6.02
C LEU A 70 2.86 -8.13 7.05
N LEU A 71 2.20 -8.49 8.15
CA LEU A 71 2.76 -9.36 9.19
C LEU A 71 3.21 -10.70 8.60
N THR A 72 2.35 -11.35 7.82
CA THR A 72 2.69 -12.63 7.17
C THR A 72 3.87 -12.47 6.22
N THR A 73 3.96 -11.38 5.46
CA THR A 73 5.07 -11.13 4.54
C THR A 73 6.38 -10.87 5.29
N ALA A 74 6.35 -10.08 6.36
CA ALA A 74 7.51 -9.85 7.22
C ALA A 74 8.02 -11.15 7.83
N MET A 75 7.13 -12.00 8.33
CA MET A 75 7.52 -13.30 8.87
C MET A 75 8.11 -14.22 7.82
N LYS A 76 7.60 -14.20 6.57
CA LYS A 76 8.21 -14.95 5.46
C LYS A 76 9.64 -14.50 5.17
N ILE A 77 9.93 -13.19 5.20
CA ILE A 77 11.29 -12.65 5.03
C ILE A 77 12.19 -13.17 6.14
N VAL A 78 11.75 -13.07 7.40
CA VAL A 78 12.51 -13.57 8.56
C VAL A 78 12.80 -15.05 8.42
N THR A 79 11.82 -15.87 8.06
CA THR A 79 12.02 -17.30 7.83
C THR A 79 13.04 -17.54 6.72
N PHE A 80 12.89 -16.89 5.56
CA PHE A 80 13.76 -17.10 4.42
C PHE A 80 15.22 -16.69 4.69
N ALA A 81 15.44 -15.55 5.32
CA ALA A 81 16.77 -15.09 5.71
C ALA A 81 17.39 -16.04 6.76
N ASN A 82 16.57 -16.62 7.64
CA ASN A 82 17.06 -17.55 8.63
C ASN A 82 17.39 -18.94 8.08
N THR A 83 16.77 -19.38 6.98
CA THR A 83 17.09 -20.67 6.34
C THR A 83 18.31 -20.63 5.45
N HIS A 84 18.75 -19.45 4.99
CA HIS A 84 19.86 -19.30 4.03
C HIS A 84 20.99 -18.42 4.58
N LYS A 85 21.45 -18.72 5.80
CA LYS A 85 22.51 -17.94 6.46
C LYS A 85 23.91 -18.22 5.95
N ASP A 86 24.11 -19.36 5.29
CA ASP A 86 25.43 -19.89 4.95
C ASP A 86 26.07 -19.22 3.72
N HIS A 87 25.36 -18.29 3.07
CA HIS A 87 25.77 -17.63 1.83
C HIS A 87 25.92 -16.11 1.96
N ILE A 88 26.41 -15.64 3.12
CA ILE A 88 26.68 -14.22 3.37
C ILE A 88 28.10 -13.86 2.91
N PRO A 89 28.30 -12.80 2.10
CA PRO A 89 29.64 -12.37 1.69
C PRO A 89 30.50 -11.86 2.85
N PRO A 90 31.84 -11.96 2.75
CA PRO A 90 32.75 -11.40 3.75
C PRO A 90 32.52 -9.91 3.98
N ILE A 91 32.51 -9.46 5.24
CA ILE A 91 32.38 -8.04 5.59
C ILE A 91 33.71 -7.34 5.29
N THR A 92 33.72 -6.41 4.35
CA THR A 92 34.92 -5.67 3.93
C THR A 92 34.97 -4.22 4.42
N THR A 93 33.89 -3.71 5.03
CA THR A 93 33.75 -2.31 5.45
C THR A 93 33.91 -2.14 6.96
N GLN A 94 34.76 -1.19 7.37
CA GLN A 94 35.04 -0.84 8.78
C GLN A 94 34.10 0.29 9.25
N GLY A 95 32.79 0.05 9.24
CA GLY A 95 31.76 0.97 9.78
C GLY A 95 30.56 1.21 8.87
N GLY A 96 29.34 1.13 9.43
CA GLY A 96 28.09 1.27 8.69
C GLY A 96 27.49 -0.07 8.22
N ASN A 97 26.50 -0.02 7.32
CA ASN A 97 25.91 -1.22 6.73
C ASN A 97 26.95 -1.90 5.81
N PRO A 98 27.39 -3.14 6.10
CA PRO A 98 28.44 -3.81 5.33
C PRO A 98 28.01 -4.23 3.92
N PHE A 99 26.71 -4.24 3.62
CA PHE A 99 26.18 -4.65 2.33
C PHE A 99 25.46 -3.48 1.64
N PRO A 100 26.03 -2.92 0.56
CA PRO A 100 25.34 -1.93 -0.26
C PRO A 100 24.01 -2.48 -0.80
N CYS A 101 22.97 -1.65 -0.81
CA CYS A 101 21.68 -2.01 -1.37
C CYS A 101 21.20 -0.98 -2.38
N LYS A 102 20.42 -1.44 -3.37
CA LYS A 102 19.79 -0.61 -4.39
C LYS A 102 18.30 -0.90 -4.40
N ILE A 103 17.48 0.13 -4.35
CA ILE A 103 16.03 0.01 -4.47
C ILE A 103 15.63 0.40 -5.89
N SER A 104 15.01 -0.53 -6.60
CA SER A 104 14.38 -0.27 -7.90
C SER A 104 12.86 -0.30 -7.74
N ILE A 105 12.19 0.69 -8.32
CA ILE A 105 10.72 0.73 -8.35
C ILE A 105 10.31 0.50 -9.80
N GLU A 106 9.86 -0.72 -10.09
CA GLU A 106 9.21 -1.01 -11.37
C GLU A 106 7.76 -0.54 -11.30
N GLN A 107 7.51 0.68 -11.78
CA GLN A 107 6.15 1.05 -12.13
C GLN A 107 5.78 0.19 -13.33
N LYS A 108 4.89 -0.79 -13.14
CA LYS A 108 4.20 -1.43 -14.26
C LYS A 108 3.49 -0.29 -14.97
N GLU A 109 4.11 0.18 -16.05
CA GLU A 109 3.59 1.27 -16.84
C GLU A 109 2.14 0.92 -17.16
N SER A 110 1.24 1.81 -16.80
CA SER A 110 -0.11 1.83 -17.34
C SER A 110 -0.01 2.21 -18.82
N THR A 111 0.74 1.44 -19.61
CA THR A 111 0.75 1.46 -21.07
C THR A 111 -0.51 0.77 -21.58
N GLY A 112 -1.63 1.10 -20.93
CA GLY A 112 -2.96 0.97 -21.47
C GLY A 112 -3.18 2.17 -22.40
N TRP A 113 -3.32 1.86 -23.69
CA TRP A 113 -3.75 2.77 -24.77
C TRP A 113 -2.77 3.86 -25.23
N ALA A 114 -2.12 4.63 -24.35
CA ALA A 114 -1.37 5.83 -24.74
C ALA A 114 -0.13 5.56 -25.63
N ALA A 115 0.75 4.62 -25.25
CA ALA A 115 1.96 4.34 -26.04
C ALA A 115 1.67 3.62 -27.37
N ARG A 116 0.50 2.97 -27.50
CA ARG A 116 0.08 2.25 -28.71
C ARG A 116 -0.47 3.18 -29.79
N MET A 117 -0.81 4.43 -29.45
CA MET A 117 -1.37 5.42 -30.37
C MET A 117 -0.35 6.38 -31.00
N ARG A 118 0.97 6.32 -30.69
CA ARG A 118 2.01 7.21 -31.29
C ARG A 118 1.52 8.65 -31.55
N ILE A 119 0.97 9.31 -30.53
CA ILE A 119 0.68 10.73 -30.61
C ILE A 119 1.83 11.45 -29.93
N TYR A 120 2.90 11.68 -30.69
CA TYR A 120 3.80 12.85 -30.67
C TYR A 120 4.63 12.80 -31.95
#